data_AF-A0A8J6FM74-F1
#
_entry.id   AF-A0A8J6FM74-F1
#
_cell.length_a   1.000
_cell.length_b   1.000
_cell.length_c   1.000
_cell.angle_alpha   90.00
_cell.angle_beta   90.00
_cell.angle_gamma   90.00
#
_symmetry.space_group_name_H-M   'P 1'
#
loop_
_entity.id
_entity.type
_entity.pdbx_description
1 polymer ?
#
loop_
_entity_poly.entity_id
_entity_poly.type
_entity_poly.pdbx_seq_one_letter_code
_entity_poly.pdbx_strand_id
1 'polypeptide(L)'
;MRRSEAIAAESVACLNSALTRLRDIWEEIGIPEDQRLQRTDAVKRHVNILLTRMIEEEESLKDRLLKSIDVCRQELLTLCEELQLPPFDEDDDSTILQLEKDLRTRVEVMLKQKKERMQELKLLKQRDQDLCDILCTPPYYVDGHRVPSLDELDQFRRHLTALSAEKDLREAEFVKTKKRIILCMQELDRLPDTSFERDVVCEEEEAFCLSKENLEALHQLLFQLEEQIRQNKSLCEELRTKIVELWERLQVPAEEREAFAVNMTGSKGKTIKALQDEVDRLQELKLQNIKSVIEVIRTELSTYWDKCFYGNEQRQAFAPFYDEDYSEDLLSLHDAEIDRIKQYYEAHKEMFEGVQKWEENWRLFLEFDLEEELRVRIAAWEEEQGQEFLMNGQKFMDYVGEQWNQLSLDKEREKQERLMKKSRQLEEEMYYGSAPKTPNKRRVLRPTTPGKMRKPGLPIRTPTRTFKTPQARTLEKNKENMSQINGTAVSGGCHLTNHVQRNFSVNSVASTYSEFARDSAHTDSTFICSSENFQKLQDLALTLEF
;
A
#
# COMPACT_ATOMS: atom_id res chain seq x y z
N MET A 1 -25.61 51.95 82.51
CA MET A 1 -24.18 52.30 82.63
C MET A 1 -23.39 51.12 82.10
N ARG A 2 -22.52 51.34 81.11
CA ARG A 2 -21.68 50.28 80.54
C ARG A 2 -20.64 49.87 81.60
N ARG A 3 -20.19 48.62 81.58
CA ARG A 3 -19.22 48.10 82.56
C ARG A 3 -17.92 48.92 82.59
N SER A 4 -17.48 49.42 81.44
CA SER A 4 -16.34 50.32 81.31
C SER A 4 -16.55 51.67 82.01
N GLU A 5 -17.74 52.25 81.92
CA GLU A 5 -18.10 53.51 82.58
C GLU A 5 -18.12 53.34 84.11
N ALA A 6 -18.59 52.19 84.60
CA ALA A 6 -18.57 51.88 86.03
C ALA A 6 -17.13 51.75 86.58
N ILE A 7 -16.24 51.07 85.84
CA ILE A 7 -14.82 50.94 86.19
C ILE A 7 -14.10 52.30 86.17
N ALA A 8 -14.43 53.16 85.21
CA ALA A 8 -13.90 54.52 85.16
C ALA A 8 -14.32 55.33 86.40
N ALA A 9 -15.60 55.25 86.79
CA ALA A 9 -16.11 55.91 88.00
C ALA A 9 -15.45 55.38 89.28
N GLU A 10 -15.25 54.05 89.39
CA GLU A 10 -14.55 53.41 90.50
C GLU A 10 -13.09 53.86 90.60
N SER A 11 -12.40 53.98 89.46
CA SER A 11 -11.01 54.45 89.39
C SER A 11 -10.87 55.89 89.89
N VAL A 12 -11.81 56.76 89.53
CA VAL A 12 -11.87 58.15 90.03
C VAL A 12 -12.13 58.19 91.53
N ALA A 13 -13.07 57.36 92.03
CA ALA A 13 -13.35 57.28 93.46
C ALA A 13 -12.14 56.79 94.28
N CYS A 14 -11.42 55.78 93.76
CA CYS A 14 -10.20 55.27 94.35
C CYS A 14 -9.12 56.37 94.45
N LEU A 15 -8.88 57.12 93.37
CA LEU A 15 -7.94 58.23 93.36
C LEU A 15 -8.33 59.30 94.40
N ASN A 16 -9.60 59.68 94.48
CA ASN A 16 -10.09 60.67 95.44
C ASN A 16 -9.94 60.19 96.90
N SER A 17 -10.20 58.91 97.16
CA SER A 17 -9.98 58.31 98.49
C SER A 17 -8.49 58.30 98.85
N ALA A 18 -7.60 57.98 97.90
CA ALA A 18 -6.16 57.99 98.11
C ALA A 18 -5.62 59.40 98.37
N LEU A 19 -6.09 60.40 97.61
CA LEU A 19 -5.72 61.81 97.82
C LEU A 19 -6.24 62.35 99.16
N THR A 20 -7.45 61.98 99.57
CA THR A 20 -8.01 62.31 100.89
C THR A 20 -7.13 61.73 102.00
N ARG A 21 -6.76 60.45 101.87
CA ARG A 21 -5.89 59.80 102.86
C ARG A 21 -4.50 60.44 102.92
N LEU A 22 -3.91 60.83 101.79
CA LEU A 22 -2.63 61.55 101.76
C LEU A 22 -2.72 62.90 102.47
N ARG A 23 -3.83 63.65 102.26
CA ARG A 23 -4.08 64.92 102.95
C ARG A 23 -4.15 64.71 104.46
N ASP A 24 -4.94 63.74 104.92
CA ASP A 24 -5.11 63.46 106.36
C ASP A 24 -3.75 63.09 107.00
N ILE A 25 -2.91 62.28 106.33
CA ILE A 25 -1.55 61.94 106.79
C ILE A 25 -0.65 63.19 106.85
N TRP A 26 -0.72 64.09 105.87
CA TRP A 26 0.08 65.32 105.88
C TRP A 26 -0.36 66.30 106.98
N GLU A 27 -1.64 66.30 107.33
CA GLU A 27 -2.20 67.03 108.48
C GLU A 27 -1.70 66.46 109.80
N GLU A 28 -1.72 65.14 109.97
CA GLU A 28 -1.18 64.46 111.16
C GLU A 28 0.33 64.74 111.38
N ILE A 29 1.11 64.82 110.29
CA ILE A 29 2.57 65.07 110.35
C ILE A 29 2.89 66.57 110.51
N GLY A 30 2.00 67.48 110.10
CA GLY A 30 2.25 68.93 110.12
C GLY A 30 3.10 69.45 108.95
N ILE A 31 2.99 68.84 107.76
CA ILE A 31 3.77 69.25 106.57
C ILE A 31 3.30 70.63 106.08
N PRO A 32 4.21 71.60 105.80
CA PRO A 32 3.88 72.89 105.20
C PRO A 32 3.19 72.81 103.83
N GLU A 33 2.33 73.78 103.54
CA GLU A 33 1.47 73.79 102.33
C GLU A 33 2.26 73.77 101.02
N ASP A 34 3.42 74.43 100.96
CA ASP A 34 4.32 74.44 99.82
C ASP A 34 4.82 73.03 99.46
N GLN A 35 5.16 72.21 100.46
CA GLN A 35 5.57 70.82 100.24
C GLN A 35 4.40 69.90 99.88
N ARG A 36 3.21 70.14 100.43
CA ARG A 36 1.98 69.42 100.04
C ARG A 36 1.65 69.70 98.58
N LEU A 37 1.75 70.96 98.15
CA LEU A 37 1.54 71.37 96.77
C LEU A 37 2.55 70.72 95.81
N GLN A 38 3.84 70.66 96.17
CA GLN A 38 4.85 69.97 95.35
C GLN A 38 4.54 68.47 95.18
N ARG A 39 4.08 67.80 96.24
CA ARG A 39 3.73 66.37 96.22
C ARG A 39 2.44 66.11 95.45
N THR A 40 1.40 66.91 95.63
CA THR A 40 0.17 66.80 94.83
C THR A 40 0.41 67.14 93.36
N ASP A 41 1.27 68.11 93.07
CA ASP A 41 1.67 68.44 91.70
C ASP A 41 2.44 67.29 91.04
N ALA A 42 3.33 66.60 91.76
CA ALA A 42 3.98 65.40 91.25
C ALA A 42 2.98 64.28 90.90
N VAL A 43 1.98 64.02 91.77
CA VAL A 43 0.90 63.07 91.49
C VAL A 43 0.09 63.49 90.26
N LYS A 44 -0.31 64.77 90.18
CA LYS A 44 -1.01 65.33 89.02
C LYS A 44 -0.20 65.16 87.72
N ARG A 45 1.11 65.43 87.76
CA ARG A 45 2.01 65.25 86.61
C ARG A 45 2.05 63.81 86.15
N HIS A 46 2.22 62.84 87.05
CA HIS A 46 2.25 61.42 86.68
C HIS A 46 0.92 60.91 86.12
N VAL A 47 -0.21 61.30 86.73
CA VAL A 47 -1.54 60.95 86.22
C VAL A 47 -1.77 61.56 84.84
N ASN A 48 -1.40 62.82 84.64
CA ASN A 48 -1.53 63.49 83.34
C ASN A 48 -0.66 62.81 82.26
N ILE A 49 0.60 62.49 82.54
CA ILE A 49 1.49 61.80 81.59
C ILE A 49 0.90 60.45 81.16
N LEU A 50 0.37 59.66 82.11
CA LEU A 50 -0.24 58.36 81.81
C LEU A 50 -1.48 58.51 80.92
N LEU A 51 -2.40 59.40 81.29
CA LEU A 51 -3.64 59.61 80.53
C LEU A 51 -3.35 60.17 79.13
N THR A 52 -2.45 61.15 79.01
CA THR A 52 -2.04 61.70 77.72
C THR A 52 -1.45 60.61 76.82
N ARG A 53 -0.56 59.77 77.36
CA ARG A 53 0.01 58.65 76.59
C ARG A 53 -1.06 57.64 76.14
N MET A 54 -1.99 57.25 77.02
CA MET A 54 -3.07 56.33 76.65
C MET A 54 -3.98 56.94 75.56
N ILE A 55 -4.29 58.23 75.67
CA ILE A 55 -5.08 58.95 74.65
C ILE A 55 -4.32 58.98 73.33
N GLU A 56 -3.04 59.35 73.33
CA GLU A 56 -2.18 59.37 72.14
C GLU A 56 -2.08 57.97 71.47
N GLU A 57 -1.99 56.90 72.25
CA GLU A 57 -1.97 55.52 71.75
C GLU A 57 -3.29 55.14 71.06
N GLU A 58 -4.43 55.49 71.64
CA GLU A 58 -5.77 55.25 71.06
C GLU A 58 -6.07 56.15 69.85
N GLU A 59 -5.68 57.42 69.89
CA GLU A 59 -5.75 58.34 68.74
C GLU A 59 -4.88 57.83 67.59
N SER A 60 -3.65 57.38 67.88
CA SER A 60 -2.77 56.75 66.89
C SER A 60 -3.34 55.45 66.32
N LEU A 61 -4.01 54.62 67.13
CA LEU A 61 -4.72 53.44 66.65
C LEU A 61 -5.86 53.81 65.70
N LYS A 62 -6.68 54.81 66.06
CA LYS A 62 -7.76 55.32 65.21
C LYS A 62 -7.22 55.85 63.89
N ASP A 63 -6.17 56.66 63.91
CA ASP A 63 -5.54 57.20 62.70
C ASP A 63 -4.98 56.10 61.79
N ARG A 64 -4.38 55.05 62.38
CA ARG A 64 -3.92 53.88 61.63
C ARG A 64 -5.06 53.12 60.98
N LEU A 65 -6.18 52.92 61.68
CA LEU A 65 -7.36 52.26 61.11
C LEU A 65 -7.96 53.07 59.96
N LEU A 66 -8.11 54.39 60.11
CA LEU A 66 -8.61 55.26 59.04
C LEU A 66 -7.71 55.23 57.81
N LYS A 67 -6.38 55.29 58.00
CA LYS A 67 -5.42 55.13 56.90
C LYS A 67 -5.51 53.76 56.23
N SER A 68 -5.68 52.68 57.02
CA SER A 68 -5.87 51.31 56.50
C SER A 68 -7.12 51.23 55.63
N ILE A 69 -8.24 51.81 56.09
CA ILE A 69 -9.50 51.89 55.34
C ILE A 69 -9.31 52.62 54.01
N ASP A 70 -8.65 53.78 54.01
CA ASP A 70 -8.44 54.56 52.77
C ASP A 70 -7.59 53.79 51.74
N VAL A 71 -6.54 53.09 52.21
CA VAL A 71 -5.73 52.22 51.35
C VAL A 71 -6.57 51.05 50.82
N CYS A 72 -7.31 50.36 51.69
CA CYS A 72 -8.15 49.24 51.28
C CYS A 72 -9.24 49.67 50.29
N ARG A 73 -9.83 50.85 50.45
CA ARG A 73 -10.80 51.41 49.49
C ARG A 73 -10.19 51.64 48.12
N GLN A 74 -9.00 52.23 48.05
CA GLN A 74 -8.28 52.45 46.78
C GLN A 74 -7.92 51.13 46.11
N GLU A 75 -7.38 50.18 46.87
CA GLU A 75 -7.07 48.84 46.37
C GLU A 75 -8.34 48.13 45.87
N LEU A 76 -9.46 48.22 46.60
CA LEU A 76 -10.71 47.60 46.20
C LEU A 76 -11.29 48.22 44.92
N LEU A 77 -11.22 49.54 44.76
CA LEU A 77 -11.66 50.21 43.53
C LEU A 77 -10.84 49.73 42.32
N THR A 78 -9.51 49.71 42.44
CA THR A 78 -8.64 49.21 41.36
C THR A 78 -8.91 47.74 41.03
N LEU A 79 -9.11 46.88 42.05
CA LEU A 79 -9.41 45.47 41.85
C LEU A 79 -10.80 45.25 41.23
N CYS A 80 -11.81 46.04 41.60
CA CYS A 80 -13.13 45.99 40.98
C CYS A 80 -13.09 46.39 39.51
N GLU A 81 -12.33 47.45 39.16
CA GLU A 81 -12.13 47.86 37.77
C GLU A 81 -11.43 46.77 36.94
N GLU A 82 -10.34 46.19 37.46
CA GLU A 82 -9.62 45.12 36.79
C GLU A 82 -10.48 43.85 36.61
N LEU A 83 -11.23 43.46 37.64
CA LEU A 83 -12.10 42.28 37.61
C LEU A 83 -13.44 42.52 36.89
N GLN A 84 -13.73 43.77 36.52
CA GLN A 84 -14.98 44.23 35.92
C GLN A 84 -16.20 43.92 36.82
N LEU A 85 -16.03 44.15 38.13
CA LEU A 85 -17.05 43.95 39.15
C LEU A 85 -17.61 45.29 39.63
N PRO A 86 -18.87 45.34 40.11
CA PRO A 86 -19.41 46.56 40.69
C PRO A 86 -18.61 46.99 41.92
N PRO A 87 -18.57 48.30 42.21
CA PRO A 87 -18.03 48.82 43.47
C PRO A 87 -18.72 48.17 44.67
N PHE A 88 -18.01 48.11 45.79
CA PHE A 88 -18.57 47.62 47.04
C PHE A 88 -19.42 48.71 47.69
N ASP A 89 -20.64 48.35 48.08
CA ASP A 89 -21.50 49.19 48.89
C ASP A 89 -21.10 49.03 50.36
N GLU A 90 -20.64 50.12 50.97
CA GLU A 90 -20.27 50.16 52.38
C GLU A 90 -21.52 50.29 53.25
N ASP A 91 -21.61 49.51 54.33
CA ASP A 91 -22.66 49.66 55.31
C ASP A 91 -22.38 50.89 56.20
N ASP A 92 -23.19 51.95 56.03
CA ASP A 92 -23.08 53.23 56.76
C ASP A 92 -23.14 53.07 58.30
N ASP A 93 -23.71 51.97 58.79
CA ASP A 93 -23.87 51.68 60.23
C ASP A 93 -22.65 50.94 60.83
N SER A 94 -21.60 50.66 60.06
CA SER A 94 -20.44 49.89 60.50
C SER A 94 -19.48 50.69 61.39
N THR A 95 -19.00 50.08 62.47
CA THR A 95 -17.91 50.67 63.28
C THR A 95 -16.60 50.69 62.50
N ILE A 96 -15.71 51.66 62.79
CA ILE A 96 -14.41 51.81 62.10
C ILE A 96 -13.62 50.50 62.04
N LEU A 97 -13.57 49.76 63.16
CA LEU A 97 -12.84 48.48 63.22
C LEU A 97 -13.50 47.39 62.37
N GLN A 98 -14.83 47.36 62.32
CA GLN A 98 -15.57 46.39 61.52
C GLN A 98 -15.42 46.69 60.03
N LEU A 99 -15.57 47.97 59.63
CA LEU A 99 -15.37 48.42 58.25
C LEU A 99 -13.96 48.11 57.75
N GLU A 100 -12.92 48.37 58.54
CA GLU A 100 -11.54 48.03 58.18
C GLU A 100 -11.38 46.52 57.92
N LYS A 101 -11.91 45.70 58.83
CA LYS A 101 -11.84 44.25 58.71
C LYS A 101 -12.57 43.74 57.46
N ASP A 102 -13.75 44.26 57.17
CA ASP A 102 -14.57 43.84 56.03
C ASP A 102 -13.93 44.25 54.71
N LEU A 103 -13.44 45.49 54.60
CA LEU A 103 -12.71 45.97 53.43
C LEU A 103 -11.47 45.13 53.17
N ARG A 104 -10.65 44.87 54.20
CA ARG A 104 -9.43 44.05 54.06
C ARG A 104 -9.76 42.61 53.63
N THR A 105 -10.76 42.00 54.25
CA THR A 105 -11.21 40.64 53.89
C THR A 105 -11.69 40.61 52.43
N ARG A 106 -12.38 41.67 51.97
CA ARG A 106 -12.84 41.78 50.59
C ARG A 106 -11.68 41.93 49.60
N VAL A 107 -10.69 42.77 49.92
CA VAL A 107 -9.46 42.91 49.11
C VAL A 107 -8.75 41.55 48.97
N GLU A 108 -8.62 40.79 50.05
CA GLU A 108 -8.04 39.43 50.01
C GLU A 108 -8.81 38.49 49.07
N VAL A 109 -10.15 38.53 49.12
CA VAL A 109 -11.00 37.73 48.22
C VAL A 109 -10.83 38.14 46.76
N MET A 110 -10.78 39.45 46.48
CA MET A 110 -10.60 39.96 45.10
C MET A 110 -9.22 39.64 44.53
N LEU A 111 -8.17 39.78 45.33
CA LEU A 111 -6.81 39.36 44.95
C LEU A 111 -6.75 37.87 44.64
N LYS A 112 -7.45 37.04 45.43
CA LYS A 112 -7.57 35.61 45.15
C LYS A 112 -8.27 35.35 43.82
N GLN A 113 -9.40 36.00 43.55
CA GLN A 113 -10.11 35.86 42.26
C GLN A 113 -9.26 36.30 41.08
N LYS A 114 -8.57 37.44 41.17
CA LYS A 114 -7.63 37.92 40.15
C LYS A 114 -6.54 36.89 39.87
N LYS A 115 -5.94 36.34 40.92
CA LYS A 115 -4.90 35.31 40.81
C LYS A 115 -5.43 34.06 40.12
N GLU A 116 -6.62 33.58 40.51
CA GLU A 116 -7.25 32.39 39.92
C GLU A 116 -7.56 32.59 38.43
N ARG A 117 -8.17 33.72 38.04
CA ARG A 117 -8.46 34.04 36.62
C ARG A 117 -7.19 34.12 35.77
N MET A 118 -6.12 34.73 36.28
CA MET A 118 -4.84 34.84 35.57
C MET A 118 -4.12 33.49 35.45
N GLN A 119 -4.18 32.66 36.50
CA GLN A 119 -3.64 31.30 36.47
C GLN A 119 -4.40 30.43 35.46
N GLU A 120 -5.72 30.52 35.46
CA GLU A 120 -6.54 29.83 34.47
C GLU A 120 -6.21 30.29 33.05
N LEU A 121 -6.15 31.59 32.79
CA LEU A 121 -5.76 32.12 31.47
C LEU A 121 -4.42 31.55 30.99
N LYS A 122 -3.43 31.46 31.89
CA LYS A 122 -2.13 30.87 31.58
C LYS A 122 -2.25 29.40 31.15
N LEU A 123 -3.06 28.60 31.87
CA LEU A 123 -3.29 27.19 31.53
C LEU A 123 -4.05 27.05 30.20
N LEU A 124 -5.06 27.87 29.96
CA LEU A 124 -5.82 27.87 28.70
C LEU A 124 -4.92 28.24 27.52
N LYS A 125 -4.07 29.27 27.64
CA LYS A 125 -3.10 29.65 26.62
C LYS A 125 -2.09 28.55 26.31
N GLN A 126 -1.61 27.84 27.33
CA GLN A 126 -0.68 26.73 27.12
C GLN A 126 -1.35 25.60 26.33
N ARG A 127 -2.57 25.20 26.72
CA ARG A 127 -3.34 24.17 26.00
C ARG A 127 -3.68 24.60 24.58
N ASP A 128 -3.99 25.87 24.37
CA ASP A 128 -4.24 26.45 23.05
C ASP A 128 -3.02 26.31 22.15
N GLN A 129 -1.84 26.68 22.66
CA GLN A 129 -0.59 26.54 21.93
C GLN A 129 -0.31 25.08 21.57
N ASP A 130 -0.43 24.16 22.53
CA ASP A 130 -0.19 22.73 22.31
C ASP A 130 -1.13 22.17 21.21
N LEU A 131 -2.42 22.53 21.23
CA LEU A 131 -3.39 22.12 20.21
C LEU A 131 -3.10 22.77 18.85
N CYS A 132 -2.74 24.05 18.85
CA CYS A 132 -2.43 24.82 17.64
C CYS A 132 -1.17 24.31 16.94
N ASP A 133 -0.15 23.89 17.69
CA ASP A 133 1.07 23.30 17.12
C ASP A 133 0.74 21.99 16.38
N ILE A 134 -0.11 21.14 16.98
CA ILE A 134 -0.55 19.87 16.36
C ILE A 134 -1.43 20.11 15.12
N LEU A 135 -2.41 21.03 15.22
CA LEU A 135 -3.36 21.33 14.16
C LEU A 135 -2.81 22.28 13.08
N CYS A 136 -1.64 22.87 13.33
CA CYS A 136 -1.02 23.94 12.56
C CYS A 136 -1.96 25.13 12.35
N THR A 137 -2.68 25.53 13.39
CA THR A 137 -3.58 26.70 13.39
C THR A 137 -2.97 27.83 14.21
N PRO A 138 -3.27 29.11 13.90
CA PRO A 138 -2.80 30.22 14.72
C PRO A 138 -3.49 30.20 16.11
N PRO A 139 -2.74 30.47 17.20
CA PRO A 139 -3.31 30.58 18.55
C PRO A 139 -4.38 31.66 18.69
N TYR A 140 -5.28 31.48 19.64
CA TYR A 140 -6.31 32.45 19.97
C TYR A 140 -5.71 33.67 20.67
N TYR A 141 -5.97 34.86 20.14
CA TYR A 141 -5.44 36.10 20.69
C TYR A 141 -6.18 36.50 21.97
N VAL A 142 -5.44 36.56 23.07
CA VAL A 142 -5.91 37.16 24.33
C VAL A 142 -4.80 38.02 24.91
N ASP A 143 -5.12 39.24 25.35
CA ASP A 143 -4.18 40.08 26.08
C ASP A 143 -3.70 39.36 27.35
N GLY A 144 -2.38 39.18 27.49
CA GLY A 144 -1.77 38.51 28.64
C GLY A 144 -1.55 39.40 29.85
N HIS A 145 -1.73 40.71 29.70
CA HIS A 145 -1.49 41.69 30.75
C HIS A 145 -2.76 42.12 31.48
N ARG A 146 -3.93 41.86 30.90
CA ARG A 146 -5.24 42.18 31.47
C ARG A 146 -5.90 40.97 32.13
N VAL A 147 -6.61 41.21 33.23
CA VAL A 147 -7.43 40.17 33.88
C VAL A 147 -8.65 39.89 33.00
N PRO A 148 -8.86 38.64 32.55
CA PRO A 148 -9.98 38.33 31.68
C PRO A 148 -11.30 38.37 32.46
N SER A 149 -12.38 38.72 31.75
CA SER A 149 -13.73 38.57 32.26
C SER A 149 -14.12 37.09 32.30
N LEU A 150 -15.17 36.75 33.07
CA LEU A 150 -15.68 35.38 33.10
C LEU A 150 -16.21 34.93 31.73
N ASP A 151 -16.82 35.85 30.98
CA ASP A 151 -17.33 35.55 29.64
C ASP A 151 -16.18 35.35 28.63
N GLU A 152 -15.11 36.15 28.70
CA GLU A 152 -13.90 35.95 27.90
C GLU A 152 -13.25 34.58 28.17
N LEU A 153 -13.18 34.16 29.44
CA LEU A 153 -12.71 32.82 29.82
C LEU A 153 -13.63 31.72 29.29
N ASP A 154 -14.95 31.88 29.39
CA ASP A 154 -15.91 30.90 28.88
C ASP A 154 -15.87 30.78 27.35
N GLN A 155 -15.69 31.89 26.63
CA GLN A 155 -15.46 31.88 25.19
C GLN A 155 -14.18 31.12 24.84
N PHE A 156 -13.09 31.33 25.58
CA PHE A 156 -11.84 30.61 25.36
C PHE A 156 -11.98 29.11 25.67
N ARG A 157 -12.68 28.72 26.74
CA ARG A 157 -12.99 27.32 27.04
C ARG A 157 -13.78 26.64 25.91
N ARG A 158 -14.78 27.34 25.35
CA ARG A 158 -15.55 26.83 24.20
C ARG A 158 -14.68 26.68 22.95
N HIS A 159 -13.80 27.64 22.69
CA HIS A 159 -12.83 27.57 21.58
C HIS A 159 -11.92 26.34 21.70
N LEU A 160 -11.32 26.12 22.88
CA LEU A 160 -10.48 24.95 23.14
C LEU A 160 -11.25 23.63 23.01
N THR A 161 -12.50 23.60 23.46
CA THR A 161 -13.37 22.43 23.30
C THR A 161 -13.60 22.11 21.81
N ALA A 162 -13.84 23.14 20.99
CA ALA A 162 -13.99 22.98 19.55
C ALA A 162 -12.68 22.53 18.88
N LEU A 163 -11.53 23.10 19.25
CA LEU A 163 -10.21 22.67 18.74
C LEU A 163 -9.90 21.23 19.12
N SER A 164 -10.17 20.81 20.36
CA SER A 164 -9.98 19.43 20.79
C SER A 164 -10.85 18.47 19.98
N ALA A 165 -12.13 18.81 19.75
CA ALA A 165 -13.02 17.99 18.93
C ALA A 165 -12.55 17.89 17.47
N GLU A 166 -12.04 18.98 16.90
CA GLU A 166 -11.44 18.98 15.56
C GLU A 166 -10.17 18.11 15.49
N LYS A 167 -9.33 18.16 16.52
CA LYS A 167 -8.14 17.29 16.65
C LYS A 167 -8.55 15.82 16.66
N ASP A 168 -9.54 15.45 17.48
CA ASP A 168 -10.03 14.08 17.57
C ASP A 168 -10.64 13.60 16.23
N LEU A 169 -11.35 14.48 15.52
CA LEU A 169 -11.91 14.20 14.19
C LEU A 169 -10.80 13.92 13.16
N ARG A 170 -9.81 14.81 13.07
CA ARG A 170 -8.69 14.68 12.14
C ARG A 170 -7.81 13.48 12.43
N GLU A 171 -7.58 13.17 13.69
CA GLU A 171 -6.84 11.99 14.12
C GLU A 171 -7.59 10.71 13.71
N ALA A 172 -8.90 10.63 13.96
CA ALA A 172 -9.71 9.50 13.52
C ALA A 172 -9.70 9.31 11.99
N GLU A 173 -9.75 10.40 11.24
CA GLU A 173 -9.60 10.39 9.78
C GLU A 173 -8.21 9.90 9.34
N PHE A 174 -7.15 10.45 9.94
CA PHE A 174 -5.77 10.04 9.67
C PHE A 174 -5.58 8.54 9.91
N VAL A 175 -5.98 8.02 11.07
CA VAL A 175 -5.84 6.60 11.42
C VAL A 175 -6.61 5.71 10.44
N LYS A 176 -7.84 6.10 10.07
CA LYS A 176 -8.64 5.38 9.09
C LYS A 176 -7.97 5.37 7.71
N THR A 177 -7.48 6.52 7.25
CA THR A 177 -6.85 6.67 5.94
C THR A 177 -5.49 5.97 5.89
N LYS A 178 -4.67 6.07 6.93
CA LYS A 178 -3.40 5.31 7.12
C LYS A 178 -3.63 3.80 6.96
N LYS A 179 -4.64 3.24 7.63
CA LYS A 179 -4.99 1.82 7.48
C LYS A 179 -5.33 1.43 6.04
N ARG A 180 -6.07 2.28 5.32
CA ARG A 180 -6.39 2.04 3.89
C ARG A 180 -5.14 2.11 3.01
N ILE A 181 -4.28 3.12 3.22
CA ILE A 181 -3.02 3.26 2.50
C ILE A 181 -2.15 2.01 2.67
N ILE A 182 -1.99 1.52 3.90
CA ILE A 182 -1.21 0.30 4.19
C ILE A 182 -1.78 -0.91 3.41
N LEU A 183 -3.10 -1.09 3.40
CA LEU A 183 -3.75 -2.16 2.63
C LEU A 183 -3.54 -2.00 1.11
N CYS A 184 -3.65 -0.78 0.59
CA CYS A 184 -3.40 -0.51 -0.82
C CYS A 184 -1.94 -0.80 -1.21
N MET A 185 -0.97 -0.39 -0.38
CA MET A 185 0.45 -0.65 -0.62
C MET A 185 0.78 -2.15 -0.56
N GLN A 186 0.15 -2.90 0.35
CA GLN A 186 0.25 -4.37 0.41
C GLN A 186 -0.36 -5.05 -0.82
N GLU A 187 -1.48 -4.55 -1.33
CA GLU A 187 -2.10 -5.09 -2.56
C GLU A 187 -1.22 -4.83 -3.79
N LEU A 188 -0.50 -3.71 -3.81
CA LEU A 188 0.45 -3.36 -4.86
C LEU A 188 1.83 -4.01 -4.69
N ASP A 189 2.10 -4.71 -3.56
CA ASP A 189 3.42 -5.18 -3.15
C ASP A 189 4.50 -4.07 -3.20
N ARG A 190 4.13 -2.84 -2.81
CA ARG A 190 4.99 -1.65 -2.83
C ARG A 190 5.39 -1.24 -1.40
N LEU A 191 6.62 -0.76 -1.26
CA LEU A 191 7.14 -0.17 -0.02
C LEU A 191 7.08 1.37 -0.10
N PRO A 192 7.06 2.08 1.05
CA PRO A 192 7.08 3.54 1.08
C PRO A 192 8.42 4.09 0.57
N ASP A 193 8.37 4.89 -0.48
CA ASP A 193 9.53 5.39 -1.21
C ASP A 193 9.81 6.87 -0.89
N THR A 194 8.74 7.67 -0.72
CA THR A 194 8.87 9.09 -0.38
C THR A 194 9.04 9.29 1.13
N SER A 195 9.58 10.44 1.55
CA SER A 195 9.64 10.79 2.97
C SER A 195 8.23 10.81 3.58
N PHE A 196 7.28 11.45 2.90
CA PHE A 196 5.90 11.53 3.36
C PHE A 196 5.24 10.14 3.51
N GLU A 197 5.42 9.23 2.55
CA GLU A 197 4.91 7.86 2.66
C GLU A 197 5.52 7.13 3.87
N ARG A 198 6.83 7.31 4.13
CA ARG A 198 7.48 6.73 5.31
C ARG A 198 6.93 7.33 6.60
N ASP A 199 6.77 8.64 6.67
CA ASP A 199 6.23 9.33 7.84
C ASP A 199 4.79 8.85 8.14
N VAL A 200 3.97 8.65 7.11
CA VAL A 200 2.59 8.15 7.28
C VAL A 200 2.57 6.68 7.71
N VAL A 201 3.38 5.82 7.09
CA VAL A 201 3.26 4.35 7.23
C VAL A 201 4.10 3.80 8.38
N CYS A 202 5.31 4.32 8.58
CA CYS A 202 6.31 3.75 9.49
C CYS A 202 6.35 4.41 10.86
N GLU A 203 6.04 5.71 10.96
CA GLU A 203 6.09 6.45 12.22
C GLU A 203 4.81 6.23 13.07
N GLU A 204 4.92 6.60 14.36
CA GLU A 204 3.83 6.58 15.32
C GLU A 204 2.72 7.59 14.95
N GLU A 205 1.48 7.31 15.34
CA GLU A 205 0.32 8.13 14.94
C GLU A 205 0.39 9.53 15.56
N GLU A 206 1.01 9.66 16.74
CA GLU A 206 1.18 10.90 17.49
C GLU A 206 2.24 11.84 16.90
N ALA A 207 3.15 11.33 16.06
CA ALA A 207 4.21 12.11 15.44
C ALA A 207 3.74 12.91 14.21
N PHE A 208 2.57 12.58 13.66
CA PHE A 208 2.05 13.19 12.44
C PHE A 208 1.36 14.52 12.73
N CYS A 209 1.82 15.61 12.10
CA CYS A 209 1.16 16.91 12.22
C CYS A 209 -0.19 16.92 11.48
N LEU A 210 -1.29 17.18 12.21
CA LEU A 210 -2.67 17.14 11.73
C LEU A 210 -3.10 18.45 11.03
N SER A 211 -2.21 19.01 10.22
CA SER A 211 -2.52 20.18 9.37
C SER A 211 -3.49 19.80 8.25
N LYS A 212 -4.20 20.80 7.72
CA LYS A 212 -5.12 20.58 6.60
C LYS A 212 -4.37 20.15 5.34
N GLU A 213 -3.19 20.73 5.12
CA GLU A 213 -2.33 20.44 3.99
C GLU A 213 -1.80 19.00 4.04
N ASN A 214 -1.43 18.51 5.22
CA ASN A 214 -0.95 17.15 5.41
C ASN A 214 -2.08 16.11 5.22
N LEU A 215 -3.29 16.41 5.69
CA LEU A 215 -4.46 15.55 5.45
C LEU A 215 -4.85 15.53 3.97
N GLU A 216 -4.77 16.67 3.28
CA GLU A 216 -5.00 16.72 1.83
C GLU A 216 -3.96 15.88 1.07
N ALA A 217 -2.67 16.00 1.42
CA ALA A 217 -1.62 15.16 0.86
C ALA A 217 -1.83 13.66 1.14
N LEU A 218 -2.34 13.32 2.33
CA LEU A 218 -2.69 11.94 2.71
C LEU A 218 -3.82 11.38 1.83
N HIS A 219 -4.87 12.17 1.59
CA HIS A 219 -5.97 11.77 0.71
C HIS A 219 -5.53 11.64 -0.73
N GLN A 220 -4.66 12.53 -1.22
CA GLN A 220 -4.08 12.44 -2.56
C GLN A 220 -3.25 11.18 -2.73
N LEU A 221 -2.44 10.81 -1.73
CA LEU A 221 -1.69 9.56 -1.73
C LEU A 221 -2.62 8.34 -1.80
N LEU A 222 -3.66 8.29 -0.96
CA LEU A 222 -4.65 7.20 -1.00
C LEU A 222 -5.32 7.11 -2.37
N PHE A 223 -5.75 8.25 -2.93
CA PHE A 223 -6.37 8.30 -4.25
C PHE A 223 -5.45 7.74 -5.34
N GLN A 224 -4.17 8.13 -5.35
CA GLN A 224 -3.18 7.65 -6.31
C GLN A 224 -2.98 6.13 -6.21
N LEU A 225 -2.91 5.57 -5.00
CA LEU A 225 -2.76 4.14 -4.80
C LEU A 225 -4.01 3.35 -5.25
N GLU A 226 -5.21 3.86 -4.94
CA GLU A 226 -6.46 3.24 -5.38
C GLU A 226 -6.64 3.29 -6.89
N GLU A 227 -6.20 4.38 -7.52
CA GLU A 227 -6.17 4.51 -8.98
C GLU A 227 -5.24 3.49 -9.62
N GLN A 228 -4.03 3.32 -9.09
CA GLN A 228 -3.07 2.31 -9.57
C GLN A 228 -3.62 0.89 -9.44
N ILE A 229 -4.28 0.56 -8.32
CA ILE A 229 -4.94 -0.74 -8.15
C ILE A 229 -6.03 -0.93 -9.20
N ARG A 230 -6.82 0.11 -9.50
CA ARG A 230 -7.88 0.04 -10.51
C ARG A 230 -7.32 -0.17 -11.91
N GLN A 231 -6.27 0.56 -12.26
CA GLN A 231 -5.56 0.43 -13.55
C GLN A 231 -4.98 -0.98 -13.71
N ASN A 232 -4.32 -1.51 -12.67
CA ASN A 232 -3.79 -2.87 -12.66
C ASN A 232 -4.88 -3.93 -12.86
N LYS A 233 -6.04 -3.76 -12.22
CA LYS A 233 -7.19 -4.66 -12.39
C LYS A 233 -7.74 -4.63 -13.82
N SER A 234 -7.95 -3.44 -14.39
CA SER A 234 -8.39 -3.27 -15.78
C SER A 234 -7.42 -3.93 -16.76
N LEU A 235 -6.12 -3.66 -16.62
CA LEU A 235 -5.09 -4.23 -17.47
C LEU A 235 -5.06 -5.76 -17.37
N CYS A 236 -5.17 -6.33 -16.17
CA CYS A 236 -5.27 -7.77 -15.99
C CYS A 236 -6.51 -8.36 -16.68
N GLU A 237 -7.67 -7.72 -16.58
CA GLU A 237 -8.90 -8.16 -17.24
C GLU A 237 -8.75 -8.12 -18.77
N GLU A 238 -8.20 -7.04 -19.32
CA GLU A 238 -7.90 -6.92 -20.75
C GLU A 238 -6.96 -8.03 -21.23
N LEU A 239 -5.84 -8.26 -20.54
CA LEU A 239 -4.90 -9.33 -20.89
C LEU A 239 -5.56 -10.71 -20.81
N ARG A 240 -6.39 -10.97 -19.79
CA ARG A 240 -7.12 -12.25 -19.66
C ARG A 240 -8.09 -12.48 -20.80
N THR A 241 -8.85 -11.46 -21.21
CA THR A 241 -9.76 -11.58 -22.35
C THR A 241 -9.00 -11.94 -23.62
N LYS A 242 -7.86 -11.28 -23.86
CA LYS A 242 -6.97 -11.58 -25.00
C LYS A 242 -6.40 -13.00 -24.94
N ILE A 243 -5.99 -13.48 -23.76
CA ILE A 243 -5.50 -14.85 -23.58
C ILE A 243 -6.60 -15.87 -23.92
N VAL A 244 -7.81 -15.67 -23.40
CA VAL A 244 -8.95 -16.57 -23.67
C VAL A 244 -9.28 -16.59 -25.16
N GLU A 245 -9.31 -15.44 -25.83
CA GLU A 245 -9.51 -15.35 -27.28
C GLU A 245 -8.44 -16.12 -28.07
N LEU A 246 -7.17 -15.99 -27.68
CA LEU A 246 -6.06 -16.71 -28.32
C LEU A 246 -6.12 -18.22 -28.04
N TRP A 247 -6.47 -18.63 -26.82
CA TRP A 247 -6.66 -20.04 -26.47
C TRP A 247 -7.75 -20.71 -27.31
N GLU A 248 -8.88 -20.02 -27.55
CA GLU A 248 -9.95 -20.51 -28.41
C GLU A 248 -9.51 -20.55 -29.88
N ARG A 249 -8.83 -19.51 -30.39
CA ARG A 249 -8.39 -19.47 -31.80
C ARG A 249 -7.30 -20.50 -32.11
N LEU A 250 -6.35 -20.70 -31.20
CA LEU A 250 -5.24 -21.65 -31.35
C LEU A 250 -5.58 -23.07 -30.87
N GLN A 251 -6.78 -23.27 -30.32
CA GLN A 251 -7.23 -24.56 -29.78
C GLN A 251 -6.26 -25.13 -28.74
N VAL A 252 -5.78 -24.27 -27.83
CA VAL A 252 -4.82 -24.67 -26.78
C VAL A 252 -5.45 -25.73 -25.87
N PRO A 253 -4.75 -26.85 -25.58
CA PRO A 253 -5.27 -27.96 -24.77
C PRO A 253 -5.72 -27.53 -23.36
N ALA A 254 -6.70 -28.26 -22.80
CA ALA A 254 -7.26 -27.94 -21.49
C ALA A 254 -6.19 -28.03 -20.37
N GLU A 255 -5.25 -28.96 -20.47
CA GLU A 255 -4.19 -29.16 -19.47
C GLU A 255 -3.28 -27.91 -19.35
N GLU A 256 -2.97 -27.25 -20.46
CA GLU A 256 -2.19 -25.99 -20.46
C GLU A 256 -2.99 -24.84 -19.86
N ARG A 257 -4.29 -24.75 -20.17
CA ARG A 257 -5.18 -23.73 -19.61
C ARG A 257 -5.30 -23.88 -18.09
N GLU A 258 -5.46 -25.11 -17.62
CA GLU A 258 -5.51 -25.43 -16.19
C GLU A 258 -4.20 -25.11 -15.48
N ALA A 259 -3.05 -25.44 -16.09
CA ALA A 259 -1.74 -25.09 -15.54
C ALA A 259 -1.56 -23.57 -15.36
N PHE A 260 -2.12 -22.75 -16.26
CA PHE A 260 -2.05 -21.30 -16.19
C PHE A 260 -3.15 -20.64 -15.32
N ALA A 261 -4.18 -21.39 -14.91
CA ALA A 261 -5.36 -20.86 -14.20
C ALA A 261 -5.03 -20.07 -12.92
N VAL A 262 -3.91 -20.38 -12.24
CA VAL A 262 -3.44 -19.64 -11.06
C VAL A 262 -3.21 -18.16 -11.37
N ASN A 263 -2.69 -17.85 -12.55
CA ASN A 263 -2.40 -16.48 -13.00
C ASN A 263 -3.65 -15.75 -13.53
N MET A 264 -4.77 -16.46 -13.69
CA MET A 264 -6.05 -15.86 -14.07
C MET A 264 -6.76 -15.16 -12.90
N THR A 265 -6.13 -15.06 -11.73
CA THR A 265 -6.66 -14.37 -10.56
C THR A 265 -5.65 -13.35 -9.99
N GLY A 266 -6.14 -12.30 -9.33
CA GLY A 266 -5.34 -11.23 -8.73
C GLY A 266 -4.94 -10.09 -9.66
N SER A 267 -4.27 -9.05 -9.16
CA SER A 267 -3.85 -7.88 -9.95
C SER A 267 -2.46 -7.35 -9.55
N LYS A 268 -1.65 -8.23 -8.96
CA LYS A 268 -0.30 -7.90 -8.52
C LYS A 268 0.66 -7.81 -9.71
N GLY A 269 1.78 -7.10 -9.55
CA GLY A 269 2.77 -6.94 -10.62
C GLY A 269 3.29 -8.27 -11.20
N LYS A 270 3.46 -9.30 -10.34
CA LYS A 270 3.83 -10.65 -10.80
C LYS A 270 2.78 -11.29 -11.70
N THR A 271 1.50 -11.11 -11.37
CA THR A 271 0.37 -11.60 -12.18
C THR A 271 0.30 -10.86 -13.52
N ILE A 272 0.44 -9.53 -13.53
CA ILE A 272 0.47 -8.73 -14.76
C ILE A 272 1.57 -9.22 -15.69
N LYS A 273 2.78 -9.43 -15.15
CA LYS A 273 3.91 -9.96 -15.93
C LYS A 273 3.60 -11.35 -16.49
N ALA A 274 3.09 -12.27 -15.68
CA ALA A 274 2.74 -13.61 -16.14
C ALA A 274 1.66 -13.60 -17.24
N LEU A 275 0.67 -12.70 -17.15
CA LEU A 275 -0.34 -12.52 -18.19
C LEU A 275 0.28 -11.96 -19.48
N GLN A 276 1.18 -10.98 -19.39
CA GLN A 276 1.87 -10.45 -20.56
C GLN A 276 2.75 -11.51 -21.23
N ASP A 277 3.55 -12.23 -20.45
CA ASP A 277 4.42 -13.31 -20.94
C ASP A 277 3.60 -14.40 -21.66
N GLU A 278 2.39 -14.73 -21.17
CA GLU A 278 1.50 -15.69 -21.83
C GLU A 278 0.88 -15.14 -23.12
N VAL A 279 0.49 -13.86 -23.15
CA VAL A 279 0.04 -13.20 -24.39
C VAL A 279 1.14 -13.26 -25.45
N ASP A 280 2.37 -12.95 -25.07
CA ASP A 280 3.52 -12.96 -25.99
C ASP A 280 3.81 -14.38 -26.49
N ARG A 281 3.79 -15.39 -25.59
CA ARG A 281 3.91 -16.82 -25.96
C ARG A 281 2.85 -17.24 -26.97
N LEU A 282 1.58 -16.87 -26.75
CA LEU A 282 0.47 -17.24 -27.63
C LEU A 282 0.54 -16.51 -28.98
N GLN A 283 1.01 -15.27 -29.00
CA GLN A 283 1.25 -14.54 -30.25
C GLN A 283 2.36 -15.18 -31.07
N GLU A 284 3.45 -15.61 -30.42
CA GLU A 284 4.53 -16.36 -31.08
C GLU A 284 4.02 -17.72 -31.60
N LEU A 285 3.21 -18.43 -30.81
CA LEU A 285 2.61 -19.69 -31.25
C LEU A 285 1.71 -19.50 -32.49
N LYS A 286 0.93 -18.39 -32.55
CA LYS A 286 0.16 -18.02 -33.74
C LYS A 286 1.08 -17.84 -34.95
N LEU A 287 2.20 -17.14 -34.78
CA LEU A 287 3.15 -16.87 -35.85
C LEU A 287 3.82 -18.16 -36.37
N GLN A 288 4.24 -19.04 -35.46
CA GLN A 288 4.82 -20.34 -35.81
C GLN A 288 3.81 -21.25 -36.53
N ASN A 289 2.54 -21.23 -36.12
CA ASN A 289 1.49 -21.94 -36.83
C ASN A 289 1.33 -21.42 -38.27
N ILE A 290 1.24 -20.09 -38.45
CA ILE A 290 1.15 -19.47 -39.79
C ILE A 290 2.36 -19.85 -40.65
N LYS A 291 3.57 -19.77 -40.09
CA LYS A 291 4.80 -20.17 -40.76
C LYS A 291 4.74 -21.61 -41.25
N SER A 292 4.38 -22.55 -40.37
CA SER A 292 4.30 -23.98 -40.73
C SER A 292 3.30 -24.25 -41.85
N VAL A 293 2.16 -23.55 -41.87
CA VAL A 293 1.13 -23.70 -42.91
C VAL A 293 1.65 -23.13 -44.24
N ILE A 294 2.28 -21.96 -44.23
CA ILE A 294 2.89 -21.37 -45.43
C ILE A 294 3.98 -22.28 -45.99
N GLU A 295 4.85 -22.85 -45.15
CA GLU A 295 5.89 -23.79 -45.60
C GLU A 295 5.28 -25.02 -46.28
N VAL A 296 4.21 -25.60 -45.72
CA VAL A 296 3.47 -26.70 -46.37
C VAL A 296 2.92 -26.24 -47.73
N ILE A 297 2.27 -25.08 -47.81
CA ILE A 297 1.76 -24.55 -49.08
C ILE A 297 2.90 -24.31 -50.08
N ARG A 298 4.05 -23.78 -49.65
CA ARG A 298 5.23 -23.58 -50.50
C ARG A 298 5.75 -24.91 -51.07
N THR A 299 5.78 -25.96 -50.26
CA THR A 299 6.15 -27.30 -50.77
C THR A 299 5.12 -27.79 -51.79
N GLU A 300 3.81 -27.64 -51.52
CA GLU A 300 2.77 -28.00 -52.48
C GLU A 300 2.88 -27.20 -53.78
N LEU A 301 3.09 -25.89 -53.69
CA LEU A 301 3.32 -25.00 -54.84
C LEU A 301 4.50 -25.49 -55.67
N SER A 302 5.62 -25.83 -55.05
CA SER A 302 6.77 -26.40 -55.77
C SER A 302 6.39 -27.67 -56.52
N THR A 303 5.66 -28.59 -55.88
CA THR A 303 5.25 -29.84 -56.55
C THR A 303 4.32 -29.59 -57.74
N TYR A 304 3.43 -28.60 -57.66
CA TYR A 304 2.55 -28.25 -58.78
C TYR A 304 3.29 -27.47 -59.87
N TRP A 305 4.25 -26.62 -59.53
CA TRP A 305 5.15 -26.01 -60.49
C TRP A 305 5.94 -27.06 -61.27
N ASP A 306 6.44 -28.11 -60.60
CA ASP A 306 7.12 -29.23 -61.25
C ASP A 306 6.17 -29.99 -62.20
N LYS A 307 4.95 -30.32 -61.75
CA LYS A 307 3.91 -30.98 -62.58
C LYS A 307 3.48 -30.18 -63.80
N CYS A 308 3.47 -28.86 -63.69
CA CYS A 308 3.11 -27.95 -64.78
C CYS A 308 4.34 -27.53 -65.63
N PHE A 309 5.54 -28.05 -65.33
CA PHE A 309 6.78 -27.72 -66.02
C PHE A 309 7.14 -26.21 -65.98
N TYR A 310 6.84 -25.53 -64.87
CA TYR A 310 7.15 -24.10 -64.72
C TYR A 310 8.66 -23.85 -64.72
N GLY A 311 9.09 -22.91 -65.57
CA GLY A 311 10.47 -22.43 -65.63
C GLY A 311 10.84 -21.51 -64.47
N ASN A 312 12.14 -21.26 -64.29
CA ASN A 312 12.64 -20.50 -63.13
C ASN A 312 12.08 -19.06 -63.06
N GLU A 313 11.97 -18.37 -64.20
CA GLU A 313 11.41 -17.01 -64.28
C GLU A 313 9.93 -16.96 -63.85
N GLN A 314 9.15 -17.99 -64.22
CA GLN A 314 7.74 -18.08 -63.84
C GLN A 314 7.55 -18.34 -62.35
N ARG A 315 8.44 -19.11 -61.72
CA ARG A 315 8.43 -19.32 -60.26
C ARG A 315 8.80 -18.02 -59.53
N GLN A 316 9.82 -17.31 -60.02
CA GLN A 316 10.26 -16.04 -59.45
C GLN A 316 9.23 -14.91 -59.60
N ALA A 317 8.29 -15.01 -60.55
CA ALA A 317 7.20 -14.04 -60.69
C ALA A 317 6.29 -13.98 -59.45
N PHE A 318 6.18 -15.05 -58.67
CA PHE A 318 5.49 -15.04 -57.38
C PHE A 318 6.48 -14.69 -56.25
N ALA A 319 6.83 -13.41 -56.15
CA ALA A 319 7.75 -12.90 -55.13
C ALA A 319 7.41 -13.28 -53.67
N PRO A 320 6.13 -13.35 -53.23
CA PRO A 320 5.79 -13.75 -51.86
C PRO A 320 6.29 -15.15 -51.45
N PHE A 321 6.68 -16.00 -52.41
CA PHE A 321 7.29 -17.31 -52.12
C PHE A 321 8.58 -17.23 -51.31
N TYR A 322 9.34 -16.13 -51.44
CA TYR A 322 10.64 -15.96 -50.79
C TYR A 322 10.59 -15.02 -49.57
N ASP A 323 9.38 -14.60 -49.19
CA ASP A 323 9.19 -13.71 -48.05
C ASP A 323 9.39 -14.49 -46.73
N GLU A 324 10.11 -13.92 -45.77
CA GLU A 324 10.31 -14.50 -44.45
C GLU A 324 9.49 -13.78 -43.36
N ASP A 325 8.77 -12.71 -43.73
CA ASP A 325 7.88 -11.96 -42.85
C ASP A 325 6.50 -12.64 -42.78
N TYR A 326 6.43 -13.72 -42.00
CA TYR A 326 5.22 -14.52 -41.84
C TYR A 326 4.07 -13.68 -41.26
N SER A 327 2.97 -13.60 -42.01
CA SER A 327 1.77 -12.85 -41.63
C SER A 327 0.50 -13.54 -42.16
N GLU A 328 -0.64 -13.15 -41.61
CA GLU A 328 -1.95 -13.67 -42.04
C GLU A 328 -2.27 -13.25 -43.49
N ASP A 329 -1.77 -12.08 -43.92
CA ASP A 329 -1.84 -11.61 -45.30
C ASP A 329 -0.95 -12.46 -46.23
N LEU A 330 0.28 -12.79 -45.78
CA LEU A 330 1.17 -13.67 -46.54
C LEU A 330 0.57 -15.06 -46.73
N LEU A 331 -0.08 -15.61 -45.69
CA LEU A 331 -0.79 -16.89 -45.78
C LEU A 331 -1.91 -16.82 -46.81
N SER A 332 -2.72 -15.76 -46.76
CA SER A 332 -3.83 -15.55 -47.70
C SER A 332 -3.36 -15.46 -49.16
N LEU A 333 -2.21 -14.84 -49.42
CA LEU A 333 -1.59 -14.81 -50.75
C LEU A 333 -1.15 -16.20 -51.22
N HIS A 334 -0.55 -17.00 -50.33
CA HIS A 334 -0.13 -18.37 -50.65
C HIS A 334 -1.33 -19.29 -50.91
N ASP A 335 -2.40 -19.19 -50.13
CA ASP A 335 -3.66 -19.93 -50.33
C ASP A 335 -4.29 -19.61 -51.69
N ALA A 336 -4.38 -18.32 -52.04
CA ALA A 336 -4.91 -17.91 -53.35
C ALA A 336 -4.06 -18.42 -54.52
N GLU A 337 -2.74 -18.41 -54.36
CA GLU A 337 -1.79 -18.86 -55.38
C GLU A 337 -1.86 -20.38 -55.61
N ILE A 338 -1.87 -21.18 -54.53
CA ILE A 338 -1.96 -22.63 -54.64
C ILE A 338 -3.31 -23.05 -55.24
N ASP A 339 -4.40 -22.37 -54.88
CA ASP A 339 -5.70 -22.62 -55.48
C ASP A 339 -5.72 -22.30 -56.98
N ARG A 340 -5.13 -21.17 -57.39
CA ARG A 340 -5.03 -20.81 -58.80
C ARG A 340 -4.26 -21.85 -59.60
N ILE A 341 -3.10 -22.30 -59.10
CA ILE A 341 -2.27 -23.28 -59.78
C ILE A 341 -2.94 -24.66 -59.80
N LYS A 342 -3.57 -25.08 -58.71
CA LYS A 342 -4.34 -26.34 -58.66
C LYS A 342 -5.46 -26.34 -59.70
N GLN A 343 -6.22 -25.24 -59.81
CA GLN A 343 -7.26 -25.08 -60.82
C GLN A 343 -6.69 -25.11 -62.24
N TYR A 344 -5.55 -24.44 -62.48
CA TYR A 344 -4.88 -24.45 -63.77
C TYR A 344 -4.38 -25.84 -64.16
N TYR A 345 -3.77 -26.57 -63.23
CA TYR A 345 -3.32 -27.95 -63.45
C TYR A 345 -4.51 -28.87 -63.78
N GLU A 346 -5.58 -28.84 -62.98
CA GLU A 346 -6.73 -29.71 -63.21
C GLU A 346 -7.43 -29.40 -64.55
N ALA A 347 -7.48 -28.14 -64.98
CA ALA A 347 -8.01 -27.76 -66.28
C ALA A 347 -7.20 -28.31 -67.47
N HIS A 348 -5.89 -28.52 -67.29
CA HIS A 348 -4.96 -28.98 -68.33
C HIS A 348 -4.33 -30.34 -68.01
N LYS A 349 -4.95 -31.11 -67.11
CA LYS A 349 -4.36 -32.31 -66.52
C LYS A 349 -3.98 -33.36 -67.54
N GLU A 350 -4.87 -33.64 -68.49
CA GLU A 350 -4.63 -34.64 -69.53
C GLU A 350 -3.42 -34.28 -70.40
N MET A 351 -3.19 -32.98 -70.63
CA MET A 351 -2.02 -32.49 -71.36
C MET A 351 -0.74 -32.70 -70.54
N PHE A 352 -0.71 -32.26 -69.29
CA PHE A 352 0.48 -32.41 -68.44
C PHE A 352 0.81 -33.87 -68.14
N GLU A 353 -0.18 -34.70 -67.84
CA GLU A 353 0.02 -36.15 -67.67
C GLU A 353 0.48 -36.81 -68.99
N GLY A 354 0.01 -36.32 -70.14
CA GLY A 354 0.46 -36.75 -71.45
C GLY A 354 1.92 -36.39 -71.73
N VAL A 355 2.32 -35.15 -71.41
CA VAL A 355 3.71 -34.67 -71.51
C VAL A 355 4.62 -35.45 -70.57
N GLN A 356 4.20 -35.67 -69.32
CA GLN A 356 4.95 -36.45 -68.36
C GLN A 356 5.13 -37.91 -68.83
N LYS A 357 4.07 -38.56 -69.32
CA LYS A 357 4.15 -39.91 -69.91
C LYS A 357 5.04 -39.94 -71.14
N TRP A 358 4.97 -38.91 -71.98
CA TRP A 358 5.87 -38.80 -73.13
C TRP A 358 7.31 -38.65 -72.68
N GLU A 359 7.60 -37.81 -71.67
CA GLU A 359 8.95 -37.63 -71.13
C GLU A 359 9.48 -38.92 -70.51
N GLU A 360 8.67 -39.64 -69.72
CA GLU A 360 9.02 -40.93 -69.14
C GLU A 360 9.30 -41.98 -70.23
N ASN A 361 8.42 -42.08 -71.23
CA ASN A 361 8.60 -43.00 -72.35
C ASN A 361 9.77 -42.61 -73.25
N TRP A 362 10.00 -41.32 -73.46
CA TRP A 362 11.12 -40.81 -74.25
C TRP A 362 12.43 -41.03 -73.52
N ARG A 363 12.46 -40.89 -72.19
CA ARG A 363 13.62 -41.23 -71.36
C ARG A 363 13.93 -42.73 -71.45
N LEU A 364 12.92 -43.59 -71.35
CA LEU A 364 13.07 -45.03 -71.56
C LEU A 364 13.51 -45.36 -73.00
N PHE A 365 12.99 -44.65 -73.99
CA PHE A 365 13.41 -44.79 -75.39
C PHE A 365 14.86 -44.34 -75.57
N LEU A 366 15.26 -43.22 -75.00
CA LEU A 366 16.63 -42.70 -75.09
C LEU A 366 17.62 -43.63 -74.38
N GLU A 367 17.24 -44.21 -73.23
CA GLU A 367 18.00 -45.28 -72.58
C GLU A 367 18.18 -46.49 -73.52
N PHE A 368 17.11 -46.89 -74.22
CA PHE A 368 17.15 -48.01 -75.18
C PHE A 368 17.93 -47.69 -76.48
N ASP A 369 17.80 -46.48 -77.02
CA ASP A 369 18.47 -46.04 -78.25
C ASP A 369 19.97 -45.83 -77.98
N LEU A 370 20.34 -45.36 -76.77
CA LEU A 370 21.73 -45.29 -76.33
C LEU A 370 22.34 -46.69 -76.14
N GLU A 371 21.55 -47.65 -75.62
CA GLU A 371 21.96 -49.06 -75.54
C GLU A 371 22.25 -49.62 -76.94
N GLU A 372 21.37 -49.39 -77.91
CA GLU A 372 21.52 -49.89 -79.28
C GLU A 372 22.60 -49.13 -80.07
N GLU A 373 22.79 -47.84 -79.84
CA GLU A 373 23.89 -47.07 -80.43
C GLU A 373 25.24 -47.51 -79.86
N LEU A 374 25.35 -47.74 -78.55
CA LEU A 374 26.54 -48.33 -77.94
C LEU A 374 26.81 -49.71 -78.52
N ARG A 375 25.78 -50.53 -78.75
CA ARG A 375 25.92 -51.84 -79.42
C ARG A 375 26.55 -51.71 -80.80
N VAL A 376 26.07 -50.79 -81.64
CA VAL A 376 26.59 -50.60 -83.01
C VAL A 376 28.01 -50.04 -82.99
N ARG A 377 28.29 -49.04 -82.14
CA ARG A 377 29.64 -48.46 -82.03
C ARG A 377 30.65 -49.47 -81.50
N ILE A 378 30.25 -50.30 -80.54
CA ILE A 378 31.09 -51.37 -80.01
C ILE A 378 31.36 -52.41 -81.10
N ALA A 379 30.36 -52.82 -81.89
CA ALA A 379 30.55 -53.76 -83.00
C ALA A 379 31.49 -53.21 -84.09
N ALA A 380 31.35 -51.93 -84.47
CA ALA A 380 32.25 -51.28 -85.42
C ALA A 380 33.69 -51.17 -84.88
N TRP A 381 33.85 -50.87 -83.59
CA TRP A 381 35.15 -50.85 -82.93
C TRP A 381 35.80 -52.25 -82.90
N GLU A 382 35.02 -53.31 -82.61
CA GLU A 382 35.51 -54.69 -82.63
C GLU A 382 35.98 -55.12 -84.03
N GLU A 383 35.29 -54.66 -85.08
CA GLU A 383 35.65 -54.92 -86.48
C GLU A 383 36.91 -54.15 -86.91
N GLU A 384 37.07 -52.89 -86.49
CA GLU A 384 38.25 -52.07 -86.80
C GLU A 384 39.51 -52.54 -86.04
N GLN A 385 39.37 -52.97 -84.79
CA GLN A 385 40.50 -53.34 -83.94
C GLN A 385 40.84 -54.84 -83.98
N GLY A 386 39.95 -55.68 -84.53
CA GLY A 386 40.13 -57.14 -84.62
C GLY A 386 40.19 -57.84 -83.26
N GLN A 387 39.71 -57.17 -82.20
CA GLN A 387 39.64 -57.67 -80.83
C GLN A 387 38.27 -57.36 -80.23
N GLU A 388 37.78 -58.26 -79.39
CA GLU A 388 36.48 -58.13 -78.73
C GLU A 388 36.53 -57.02 -77.65
N PHE A 389 35.44 -56.26 -77.54
CA PHE A 389 35.30 -55.14 -76.61
C PHE A 389 34.86 -55.66 -75.24
N LEU A 390 35.82 -55.75 -74.33
CA LEU A 390 35.61 -56.24 -72.97
C LEU A 390 35.53 -55.07 -71.99
N MET A 391 34.43 -54.99 -71.25
CA MET A 391 34.29 -54.13 -70.09
C MET A 391 34.42 -55.00 -68.83
N ASN A 392 35.43 -54.75 -67.99
CA ASN A 392 35.74 -55.56 -66.78
C ASN A 392 35.93 -57.08 -67.05
N GLY A 393 36.45 -57.44 -68.22
CA GLY A 393 36.75 -58.84 -68.60
C GLY A 393 35.57 -59.62 -69.21
N GLN A 394 34.40 -58.99 -69.39
CA GLN A 394 33.24 -59.55 -70.08
C GLN A 394 32.82 -58.63 -71.23
N LYS A 395 32.23 -59.17 -72.31
CA LYS A 395 31.71 -58.31 -73.40
C LYS A 395 30.62 -57.40 -72.86
N PHE A 396 30.66 -56.13 -73.26
CA PHE A 396 29.67 -55.14 -72.82
C PHE A 396 28.23 -55.59 -73.12
N MET A 397 27.98 -56.15 -74.30
CA MET A 397 26.66 -56.64 -74.70
C MET A 397 26.21 -57.88 -73.93
N ASP A 398 27.14 -58.73 -73.48
CA ASP A 398 26.82 -59.88 -72.65
C ASP A 398 26.47 -59.44 -71.23
N TYR A 399 27.19 -58.45 -70.69
CA TYR A 399 26.86 -57.84 -69.39
C TYR A 399 25.47 -57.18 -69.41
N VAL A 400 25.17 -56.38 -70.44
CA VAL A 400 23.86 -55.74 -70.60
C VAL A 400 22.76 -56.79 -70.81
N GLY A 401 23.00 -57.81 -71.63
CA GLY A 401 22.08 -58.93 -71.83
C GLY A 401 21.83 -59.74 -70.55
N GLU A 402 22.84 -59.92 -69.69
CA GLU A 402 22.73 -60.59 -68.41
C GLU A 402 21.93 -59.76 -67.39
N GLN A 403 22.07 -58.43 -67.40
CA GLN A 403 21.22 -57.53 -66.62
C GLN A 403 19.74 -57.60 -67.08
N TRP A 404 19.49 -57.62 -68.39
CA TRP A 404 18.13 -57.80 -68.94
C TRP A 404 17.53 -59.17 -68.61
N ASN A 405 18.34 -60.24 -68.65
CA ASN A 405 17.92 -61.58 -68.26
C ASN A 405 17.60 -61.66 -66.78
N GLN A 406 18.38 -61.01 -65.91
CA GLN A 406 18.08 -60.91 -64.48
C GLN A 406 16.76 -60.15 -64.23
N LEU A 407 16.57 -59.00 -64.88
CA LEU A 407 15.32 -58.23 -64.79
C LEU A 407 14.11 -59.02 -65.32
N SER A 408 14.28 -59.77 -66.41
CA SER A 408 13.24 -60.61 -67.00
C SER A 408 12.89 -61.81 -66.11
N LEU A 409 13.90 -62.47 -65.54
CA LEU A 409 13.73 -63.52 -64.54
C LEU A 409 13.04 -63.00 -63.28
N ASP A 410 13.36 -61.78 -62.84
CA ASP A 410 12.72 -61.16 -61.68
C ASP A 410 11.29 -60.71 -61.96
N LYS A 411 10.99 -60.19 -63.15
CA LYS A 411 9.61 -59.94 -63.58
C LYS A 411 8.81 -61.23 -63.71
N GLU A 412 9.39 -62.32 -64.24
CA GLU A 412 8.73 -63.62 -64.32
C GLU A 412 8.58 -64.25 -62.93
N ARG A 413 9.54 -64.08 -62.02
CA ARG A 413 9.46 -64.47 -60.61
C ARG A 413 8.37 -63.70 -59.87
N GLU A 414 8.23 -62.40 -60.12
CA GLU A 414 7.16 -61.57 -59.56
C GLU A 414 5.79 -61.99 -60.11
N LYS A 415 5.71 -62.30 -61.41
CA LYS A 415 4.50 -62.83 -62.04
C LYS A 415 4.13 -64.21 -61.51
N GLN A 416 5.10 -65.11 -61.33
CA GLN A 416 4.95 -66.40 -60.67
C GLN A 416 4.54 -66.23 -59.21
N GLU A 417 5.09 -65.25 -58.48
CA GLU A 417 4.67 -64.91 -57.12
C GLU A 417 3.24 -64.40 -57.07
N ARG A 418 2.82 -63.54 -58.02
CA ARG A 418 1.45 -63.05 -58.13
C ARG A 418 0.49 -64.18 -58.47
N LEU A 419 0.92 -65.15 -59.29
CA LEU A 419 0.16 -66.35 -59.61
C LEU A 419 0.10 -67.32 -58.41
N MET A 420 1.20 -67.53 -57.69
CA MET A 420 1.25 -68.34 -56.47
C MET A 420 0.44 -67.69 -55.35
N LYS A 421 0.47 -66.36 -55.19
CA LYS A 421 -0.40 -65.63 -54.27
C LYS A 421 -1.87 -65.79 -54.68
N LYS A 422 -2.20 -65.70 -55.97
CA LYS A 422 -3.57 -65.98 -56.47
C LYS A 422 -3.99 -67.43 -56.27
N SER A 423 -3.09 -68.40 -56.48
CA SER A 423 -3.36 -69.83 -56.29
C SER A 423 -3.54 -70.17 -54.81
N ARG A 424 -2.72 -69.59 -53.94
CA ARG A 424 -2.80 -69.73 -52.48
C ARG A 424 -4.06 -69.05 -51.93
N GLN A 425 -4.43 -67.90 -52.51
CA GLN A 425 -5.69 -67.21 -52.22
C GLN A 425 -6.91 -68.04 -52.67
N LEU A 426 -6.84 -68.71 -53.82
CA LEU A 426 -7.86 -69.65 -54.29
C LEU A 426 -7.95 -70.91 -53.39
N GLU A 427 -6.82 -71.43 -52.92
CA GLU A 427 -6.74 -72.58 -52.01
C GLU A 427 -7.26 -72.23 -50.61
N GLU A 428 -6.94 -71.05 -50.09
CA GLU A 428 -7.54 -70.49 -48.86
C GLU A 428 -9.05 -70.27 -49.03
N GLU A 429 -9.51 -69.77 -50.17
CA GLU A 429 -10.94 -69.62 -50.48
C GLU A 429 -11.66 -70.98 -50.62
N MET A 430 -10.97 -72.05 -51.04
CA MET A 430 -11.51 -73.42 -51.05
C MET A 430 -11.54 -74.07 -49.66
N TYR A 431 -10.56 -73.78 -48.79
CA TYR A 431 -10.45 -74.37 -47.45
C TYR A 431 -11.31 -73.64 -46.40
N TYR A 432 -11.53 -72.33 -46.56
CA TYR A 432 -12.27 -71.49 -45.60
C TYR A 432 -13.56 -70.85 -46.16
N GLY A 433 -13.86 -71.01 -47.46
CA GLY A 433 -15.05 -70.46 -48.12
C GLY A 433 -14.88 -68.99 -48.58
N SER A 434 -15.46 -68.64 -49.72
CA SER A 434 -15.28 -67.34 -50.40
C SER A 434 -16.16 -66.21 -49.85
N ALA A 435 -15.59 -65.01 -49.68
CA ALA A 435 -16.33 -63.80 -49.30
C ALA A 435 -16.87 -63.05 -50.55
N PRO A 436 -18.15 -62.60 -50.58
CA PRO A 436 -18.77 -62.13 -51.82
C PRO A 436 -18.38 -60.69 -52.20
N LYS A 437 -18.08 -60.45 -53.49
CA LYS A 437 -18.02 -59.11 -54.12
C LYS A 437 -18.92 -59.02 -55.36
N THR A 438 -19.72 -57.95 -55.41
CA THR A 438 -20.75 -57.64 -56.43
C THR A 438 -20.17 -57.01 -57.72
N PRO A 439 -20.70 -57.34 -58.92
CA PRO A 439 -20.16 -56.87 -60.19
C PRO A 439 -20.87 -55.62 -60.75
N ASN A 440 -20.13 -54.82 -61.52
CA ASN A 440 -20.63 -53.61 -62.18
C ASN A 440 -20.27 -53.63 -63.68
N LYS A 441 -21.26 -53.43 -64.58
CA LYS A 441 -21.08 -52.96 -65.99
C LYS A 441 -22.41 -52.88 -66.77
N ARG A 442 -22.66 -51.77 -67.48
CA ARG A 442 -22.86 -51.75 -68.96
C ARG A 442 -22.92 -50.35 -69.60
N ARG A 443 -22.69 -50.30 -70.92
CA ARG A 443 -22.36 -49.17 -71.81
C ARG A 443 -23.49 -48.93 -72.87
N VAL A 444 -23.92 -47.67 -73.02
CA VAL A 444 -24.39 -46.86 -74.19
C VAL A 444 -25.54 -47.33 -75.13
N LEU A 445 -26.53 -46.42 -75.36
CA LEU A 445 -27.03 -45.87 -76.66
C LEU A 445 -28.00 -44.66 -76.43
N ARG A 446 -27.89 -43.61 -77.25
CA ARG A 446 -28.67 -42.32 -77.30
C ARG A 446 -29.95 -42.48 -78.18
N PRO A 447 -30.82 -41.46 -78.44
CA PRO A 447 -31.28 -40.26 -77.68
C PRO A 447 -32.83 -40.07 -77.69
N THR A 448 -33.40 -39.22 -76.82
CA THR A 448 -34.62 -38.39 -77.09
C THR A 448 -34.95 -37.47 -75.91
N THR A 449 -35.06 -36.16 -76.16
CA THR A 449 -35.76 -35.15 -75.34
C THR A 449 -37.27 -35.17 -75.70
N PRO A 450 -38.22 -34.43 -75.04
CA PRO A 450 -38.11 -33.38 -74.01
C PRO A 450 -39.16 -33.45 -72.84
N GLY A 451 -39.04 -32.59 -71.81
CA GLY A 451 -40.23 -32.14 -71.06
C GLY A 451 -40.12 -31.71 -69.58
N LYS A 452 -39.95 -30.39 -69.37
CA LYS A 452 -40.53 -29.51 -68.31
C LYS A 452 -40.16 -29.64 -66.81
N MET A 453 -39.53 -28.55 -66.33
CA MET A 453 -39.78 -27.69 -65.14
C MET A 453 -39.86 -28.34 -63.74
N ARG A 454 -39.16 -27.91 -62.68
CA ARG A 454 -39.04 -26.55 -62.07
C ARG A 454 -37.84 -26.50 -61.07
N LYS A 455 -37.21 -25.33 -60.92
CA LYS A 455 -36.22 -24.91 -59.87
C LYS A 455 -36.96 -24.18 -58.70
N PRO A 456 -36.33 -23.66 -57.62
CA PRO A 456 -35.00 -23.90 -57.01
C PRO A 456 -34.98 -23.97 -55.44
N GLY A 457 -33.81 -24.27 -54.83
CA GLY A 457 -33.47 -23.94 -53.43
C GLY A 457 -32.20 -24.63 -52.89
N LEU A 458 -31.08 -23.90 -52.78
CA LEU A 458 -29.72 -24.25 -52.26
C LEU A 458 -29.63 -24.15 -50.71
N PRO A 459 -28.47 -24.41 -50.04
CA PRO A 459 -27.38 -25.36 -50.33
C PRO A 459 -27.02 -26.27 -49.12
N ILE A 460 -26.12 -27.22 -49.42
CA ILE A 460 -25.67 -28.37 -48.65
C ILE A 460 -24.39 -28.05 -47.85
N ARG A 461 -24.34 -28.51 -46.59
CA ARG A 461 -23.13 -28.75 -45.79
C ARG A 461 -22.62 -30.17 -46.04
N THR A 462 -21.31 -30.34 -46.21
CA THR A 462 -20.62 -31.64 -46.24
C THR A 462 -19.69 -31.81 -45.03
N PRO A 463 -19.62 -32.99 -44.39
CA PRO A 463 -18.73 -33.25 -43.27
C PRO A 463 -17.42 -33.93 -43.70
N THR A 464 -16.36 -33.58 -42.97
CA THR A 464 -14.97 -34.06 -43.10
C THR A 464 -14.78 -35.41 -42.42
N ARG A 465 -14.02 -36.29 -43.06
CA ARG A 465 -13.72 -37.67 -42.62
C ARG A 465 -12.30 -37.73 -42.05
N THR A 466 -12.20 -38.27 -40.85
CA THR A 466 -10.96 -38.57 -40.11
C THR A 466 -10.27 -39.82 -40.66
N PHE A 467 -8.94 -39.84 -40.64
CA PHE A 467 -8.15 -41.06 -40.64
C PHE A 467 -7.01 -40.96 -39.62
N LYS A 468 -6.95 -41.97 -38.75
CA LYS A 468 -5.91 -42.24 -37.76
C LYS A 468 -4.76 -43.01 -38.40
N THR A 469 -3.54 -42.71 -37.99
CA THR A 469 -2.31 -43.49 -38.23
C THR A 469 -2.04 -44.48 -37.08
N PRO A 470 -1.32 -45.60 -37.32
CA PRO A 470 -1.09 -46.63 -36.32
C PRO A 470 0.28 -46.53 -35.63
N GLN A 471 0.33 -46.99 -34.38
CA GLN A 471 1.54 -47.23 -33.59
C GLN A 471 2.20 -48.58 -33.91
N ALA A 472 3.54 -48.63 -33.76
CA ALA A 472 4.36 -49.66 -33.10
C ALA A 472 5.84 -49.31 -33.40
N ARG A 473 6.88 -49.58 -32.61
CA ARG A 473 7.09 -50.46 -31.45
C ARG A 473 8.39 -50.05 -30.75
N THR A 474 8.45 -50.34 -29.47
CA THR A 474 9.57 -50.31 -28.53
C THR A 474 10.80 -51.11 -28.98
N LEU A 475 11.99 -50.65 -28.58
CA LEU A 475 13.16 -51.49 -28.31
C LEU A 475 13.98 -50.91 -27.15
N GLU A 476 14.68 -51.83 -26.50
CA GLU A 476 15.02 -51.92 -25.08
C GLU A 476 16.53 -51.66 -24.84
N LYS A 477 16.93 -51.53 -23.56
CA LYS A 477 18.29 -51.72 -22.97
C LYS A 477 19.23 -50.51 -23.11
N ASN A 478 20.12 -50.14 -22.17
CA ASN A 478 20.69 -50.78 -20.97
C ASN A 478 21.48 -49.68 -20.19
N LYS A 479 21.40 -49.62 -18.85
CA LYS A 479 22.50 -49.85 -17.87
C LYS A 479 23.59 -48.77 -17.65
N GLU A 480 23.78 -48.51 -16.35
CA GLU A 480 25.03 -48.34 -15.58
C GLU A 480 25.58 -46.94 -15.22
N ASN A 481 25.90 -46.87 -13.92
CA ASN A 481 26.95 -46.13 -13.21
C ASN A 481 26.91 -44.60 -13.16
N MET A 482 26.72 -44.00 -11.98
CA MET A 482 27.66 -43.82 -10.85
C MET A 482 28.68 -42.70 -11.05
N SER A 483 28.62 -41.80 -10.06
CA SER A 483 29.73 -41.19 -9.33
C SER A 483 30.17 -39.76 -9.69
N GLN A 484 30.03 -38.92 -8.66
CA GLN A 484 30.97 -37.90 -8.16
C GLN A 484 31.09 -36.65 -9.07
N ILE A 485 31.15 -35.43 -8.52
CA ILE A 485 32.32 -34.91 -7.80
C ILE A 485 31.94 -33.53 -7.17
N ASN A 486 32.38 -33.36 -5.91
CA ASN A 486 32.68 -32.12 -5.14
C ASN A 486 31.55 -31.13 -4.80
N GLY A 487 31.41 -30.61 -3.58
CA GLY A 487 32.23 -30.71 -2.37
C GLY A 487 32.18 -29.41 -1.56
N THR A 488 32.08 -29.54 -0.22
CA THR A 488 32.55 -28.60 0.83
C THR A 488 31.78 -27.25 0.98
N ALA A 489 31.56 -26.64 2.14
CA ALA A 489 32.02 -26.83 3.52
C ALA A 489 31.20 -25.95 4.52
N VAL A 490 31.19 -26.36 5.80
CA VAL A 490 31.33 -25.52 7.03
C VAL A 490 30.10 -24.70 7.49
N SER A 491 29.44 -25.11 8.59
CA SER A 491 29.61 -24.62 10.00
C SER A 491 29.33 -23.12 10.14
N GLY A 492 28.53 -22.58 11.06
CA GLY A 492 27.92 -23.07 12.30
C GLY A 492 27.79 -21.87 13.25
N GLY A 493 26.76 -21.86 14.11
CA GLY A 493 26.80 -21.19 15.41
C GLY A 493 26.11 -19.83 15.59
N CYS A 494 24.99 -19.87 16.36
CA CYS A 494 24.66 -19.10 17.57
C CYS A 494 24.68 -17.54 17.54
N HIS A 495 23.81 -16.75 18.20
CA HIS A 495 23.16 -16.90 19.51
C HIS A 495 21.87 -16.05 19.61
N LEU A 496 20.93 -16.53 20.43
CA LEU A 496 19.87 -15.78 21.10
C LEU A 496 20.42 -15.00 22.31
N THR A 497 19.89 -13.83 22.63
CA THR A 497 19.72 -13.38 24.04
C THR A 497 18.42 -12.60 24.23
N ASN A 498 17.95 -12.66 25.48
CA ASN A 498 16.60 -12.48 25.97
C ASN A 498 16.18 -11.04 26.30
N HIS A 499 14.86 -10.90 26.28
CA HIS A 499 13.98 -9.92 26.91
C HIS A 499 14.18 -9.79 28.45
N VAL A 500 13.89 -8.60 29.03
CA VAL A 500 12.92 -8.36 30.15
C VAL A 500 13.16 -7.04 30.92
N GLN A 501 12.11 -6.20 30.87
CA GLN A 501 11.46 -5.30 31.87
C GLN A 501 11.98 -3.93 32.35
N ARG A 502 10.98 -3.04 32.29
CA ARG A 502 10.70 -1.73 32.92
C ARG A 502 10.81 -1.71 34.46
N ASN A 503 11.14 -0.54 35.04
CA ASN A 503 10.22 0.31 35.81
C ASN A 503 10.88 1.56 36.45
N PHE A 504 10.01 2.54 36.71
CA PHE A 504 10.14 3.94 37.16
C PHE A 504 10.85 4.22 38.50
N SER A 505 11.33 5.48 38.68
CA SER A 505 10.90 6.45 39.73
C SER A 505 12.01 7.21 40.50
N VAL A 506 12.05 8.55 40.31
CA VAL A 506 12.04 9.69 41.29
C VAL A 506 13.14 9.87 42.38
N ASN A 507 13.68 11.11 42.38
CA ASN A 507 14.29 11.97 43.44
C ASN A 507 15.62 11.59 44.14
N SER A 508 16.60 12.51 44.09
CA SER A 508 16.95 13.38 45.24
C SER A 508 18.11 14.34 44.92
N VAL A 509 18.01 15.53 45.53
CA VAL A 509 18.93 16.69 45.54
C VAL A 509 19.97 16.55 46.68
N ALA A 510 21.00 17.41 46.63
CA ALA A 510 22.07 17.77 47.61
C ALA A 510 23.45 17.17 47.27
N SER A 511 24.60 17.84 47.30
CA SER A 511 25.13 19.04 47.98
C SER A 511 26.23 19.65 47.07
N THR A 512 26.68 20.90 47.19
CA THR A 512 27.59 21.37 48.26
C THR A 512 27.85 22.87 48.09
N TYR A 513 27.68 23.67 49.14
CA TYR A 513 28.45 24.91 49.34
C TYR A 513 28.71 25.07 50.84
N SER A 514 29.99 25.03 51.21
CA SER A 514 30.47 25.23 52.58
C SER A 514 30.96 26.67 52.76
N GLU A 515 30.50 27.27 53.86
CA GLU A 515 31.21 28.13 54.81
C GLU A 515 31.91 29.41 54.33
N PHE A 516 31.51 30.55 54.92
CA PHE A 516 32.42 31.41 55.71
C PHE A 516 31.60 32.33 56.64
N ALA A 517 32.08 32.52 57.87
CA ALA A 517 31.37 33.08 59.01
C ALA A 517 32.03 34.36 59.58
N ARG A 518 31.29 35.02 60.49
CA ARG A 518 31.65 36.03 61.52
C ARG A 518 31.93 37.46 61.03
N ASP A 519 31.57 38.54 61.72
CA ASP A 519 30.96 38.81 63.03
C ASP A 519 30.43 40.25 63.00
N SER A 520 29.34 40.55 63.73
CA SER A 520 29.20 41.72 64.62
C SER A 520 27.79 41.76 65.23
N ALA A 521 27.75 41.81 66.55
CA ALA A 521 26.58 41.68 67.42
C ALA A 521 25.86 43.03 67.71
N HIS A 522 24.73 42.88 68.40
CA HIS A 522 23.84 43.89 69.04
C HIS A 522 22.81 44.50 68.06
N THR A 523 21.49 44.42 68.26
CA THR A 523 20.65 44.38 69.47
C THR A 523 19.27 43.76 69.18
N ASP A 524 18.73 43.04 70.18
CA ASP A 524 17.33 42.87 70.60
C ASP A 524 16.18 42.88 69.59
N SER A 525 15.44 41.76 69.50
CA SER A 525 14.16 41.60 70.21
C SER A 525 13.45 40.31 69.79
N THR A 526 13.16 39.49 70.79
CA THR A 526 12.42 38.23 70.82
C THR A 526 11.01 38.31 70.22
N PHE A 527 10.70 37.38 69.30
CA PHE A 527 9.33 36.95 68.99
C PHE A 527 9.23 35.45 69.29
N ILE A 528 8.52 35.08 70.35
CA ILE A 528 8.20 33.70 70.69
C ILE A 528 6.83 33.36 70.10
N CYS A 529 6.82 32.32 69.28
CA CYS A 529 5.62 31.61 68.85
C CYS A 529 5.22 30.59 69.92
N SER A 530 3.95 30.59 70.32
CA SER A 530 3.27 29.43 70.91
C SER A 530 1.98 29.26 70.10
N SER A 531 1.80 28.21 69.30
CA SER A 531 1.57 26.81 69.70
C SER A 531 0.28 26.63 70.50
N GLU A 532 -0.84 27.09 69.97
CA GLU A 532 -2.19 26.64 70.38
C GLU A 532 -3.19 27.02 69.28
N ASN A 533 -3.36 26.15 68.26
CA ASN A 533 -4.56 26.10 67.41
C ASN A 533 -4.58 24.95 66.38
N PHE A 534 -3.60 24.05 66.38
CA PHE A 534 -3.55 22.92 65.44
C PHE A 534 -4.18 21.60 65.97
N GLN A 535 -5.15 21.69 66.90
CA GLN A 535 -5.84 20.51 67.46
C GLN A 535 -7.37 20.65 67.53
N LYS A 536 -7.98 21.59 66.77
CA LYS A 536 -9.46 21.74 66.70
C LYS A 536 -10.05 21.66 65.29
N LEU A 537 -9.28 21.22 64.30
CA LEU A 537 -9.73 21.06 62.91
C LEU A 537 -9.52 19.64 62.35
N GLN A 538 -9.54 18.62 63.23
CA GLN A 538 -9.53 17.21 62.81
C GLN A 538 -10.74 16.40 63.31
N ASP A 539 -11.66 17.00 64.08
CA ASP A 539 -12.82 16.31 64.68
C ASP A 539 -14.20 16.74 64.13
N LEU A 540 -14.26 17.31 62.92
CA LEU A 540 -15.52 17.72 62.28
C LEU A 540 -15.70 17.20 60.84
N ALA A 541 -15.01 16.11 60.48
CA ALA A 541 -15.12 15.47 59.16
C ALA A 541 -15.44 13.96 59.23
N LEU A 542 -16.22 13.54 60.23
CA LEU A 542 -16.78 12.18 60.32
C LEU A 542 -18.22 12.21 60.88
N THR A 543 -19.12 12.91 60.20
CA THR A 543 -20.57 12.65 60.28
C THR A 543 -21.25 13.38 59.13
N LEU A 544 -21.55 12.67 58.05
CA LEU A 544 -22.74 12.81 57.19
C LEU A 544 -22.52 11.99 55.89
N GLU A 545 -22.49 10.67 56.03
CA GLU A 545 -23.02 9.76 55.01
C GLU A 545 -24.22 9.06 55.66
N PHE A 546 -25.42 9.55 55.36
CA PHE A 546 -26.68 8.80 55.17
C PHE A 546 -27.79 9.76 54.73
#